data_AF-A0A1G7LB75-F1
#
_entry.id   AF-A0A1G7LB75-F1
#
_cell.length_a   1.000
_cell.length_b   1.000
_cell.length_c   1.000
_cell.angle_alpha   90.00
_cell.angle_beta   90.00
_cell.angle_gamma   90.00
#
_symmetry.space_group_name_H-M   'P 1'
#
loop_
_entity.id
_entity.type
_entity.pdbx_description
1 polymer ?
#
loop_
_entity_poly.entity_id
_entity_poly.type
_entity_poly.pdbx_seq_one_letter_code
_entity_poly.pdbx_strand_id
1 'polypeptide(L)'
;MPSFLDPRRRTAICVLAAFAVGVLGTVGVLRFGPAPVTTRTVAAVSARGVAPAPVATTAGPARPASTSAPATATATATANDDTDDDQPVELDASAWPDDAPTPEQVFSAQPDRVRASLARLAKRRPGKTNVYAIAFAGDGSEDVFRNEAEYLDRLMTKRFASPGHTLVLENNPATLSTYPLASWTNLEAALTGLSKVMDPKEDVLLLYVATHGGSDHSLLVDMDPIPLDQLDVDDLADIFARHPFRWKVVVVNACYSGGFVPKLRGEGTLVMTSARTDRTSFGCGADSDITYFGRAWLTDGLNATSDFVEAFGKAKTEIAAWEKKDSLEASEPQIDVGEGIEEKLAAWRKGLKAGPVVPFSAR
;
A
#
# COMPACT_ATOMS: atom_id res chain seq x y z
N MET A 1 14.65 58.05 25.11
CA MET A 1 14.68 56.57 25.08
C MET A 1 13.75 56.12 23.97
N PRO A 2 14.23 55.43 22.92
CA PRO A 2 13.35 54.90 21.89
C PRO A 2 12.63 53.65 22.42
N SER A 3 11.30 53.66 22.32
CA SER A 3 10.42 52.55 22.67
C SER A 3 10.58 51.42 21.65
N PHE A 4 11.11 50.28 22.10
CA PHE A 4 11.13 49.06 21.31
C PHE A 4 9.72 48.47 21.24
N LEU A 5 9.15 48.43 20.03
CA LEU A 5 7.89 47.76 19.75
C LEU A 5 8.08 46.22 19.78
N ASP A 6 7.12 45.56 20.40
CA ASP A 6 7.03 44.11 20.62
C ASP A 6 7.19 43.30 19.31
N PRO A 7 8.10 42.30 19.26
CA PRO A 7 8.34 41.45 18.09
C PRO A 7 7.09 40.71 17.58
N ARG A 8 6.07 40.49 18.42
CA ARG A 8 4.82 39.82 18.02
C ARG A 8 3.96 40.66 17.06
N ARG A 9 4.11 41.99 17.04
CA ARG A 9 3.39 42.86 16.09
C ARG A 9 3.99 42.90 14.69
N ARG A 10 5.28 42.57 14.54
CA ARG A 10 5.95 42.54 13.21
C ARG A 10 5.49 41.36 12.38
N THR A 11 5.30 40.19 12.99
CA THR A 11 4.85 38.98 12.30
C THR A 11 3.42 39.11 11.79
N ALA A 12 2.52 39.74 12.57
CA ALA A 12 1.13 39.95 12.17
C ALA A 12 0.98 40.90 10.96
N ILE A 13 1.83 41.92 10.85
CA ILE A 13 1.81 42.87 9.73
C ILE A 13 2.35 42.23 8.45
N CYS A 14 3.39 41.40 8.53
CA CYS A 14 3.93 40.68 7.37
C CYS A 14 2.95 39.63 6.83
N VAL A 15 2.21 38.94 7.70
CA VAL A 15 1.20 37.93 7.28
C VAL A 15 -0.01 38.58 6.59
N LEU A 16 -0.46 39.75 7.05
CA LEU A 16 -1.57 40.48 6.41
C LEU A 16 -1.18 41.08 5.05
N ALA A 17 0.08 41.49 4.86
CA ALA A 17 0.57 42.00 3.57
C ALA A 17 0.71 40.88 2.52
N ALA A 18 1.12 39.67 2.92
CA ALA A 18 1.23 38.52 2.02
C ALA A 18 -0.14 38.04 1.50
N PHE A 19 -1.19 38.12 2.33
CA PHE A 19 -2.55 37.73 1.93
C PHE A 19 -3.16 38.69 0.89
N ALA A 20 -2.88 39.99 1.00
CA ALA A 20 -3.39 40.99 0.06
C ALA A 20 -2.77 40.87 -1.36
N VAL A 21 -1.51 40.44 -1.46
CA VAL A 21 -0.83 40.22 -2.76
C VAL A 21 -1.36 38.95 -3.45
N GLY A 22 -1.64 37.89 -2.69
CA GLY A 22 -2.20 36.64 -3.24
C GLY A 22 -3.61 36.79 -3.83
N VAL A 23 -4.46 37.61 -3.21
CA VAL A 23 -5.84 37.86 -3.69
C VAL A 23 -5.87 38.74 -4.94
N LEU A 24 -4.90 39.65 -5.13
CA LEU A 24 -4.78 40.45 -6.36
C LEU A 24 -4.23 39.64 -7.54
N GLY A 25 -3.37 38.64 -7.29
CA GLY A 25 -2.83 37.75 -8.32
C GLY A 25 -3.87 36.82 -8.96
N THR A 26 -4.81 36.30 -8.17
CA THR A 26 -5.86 35.38 -8.66
C THR A 26 -6.94 36.09 -9.50
N VAL A 27 -7.23 37.37 -9.22
CA VAL A 27 -8.18 38.17 -10.02
C VAL A 27 -7.60 38.58 -11.38
N GLY A 28 -6.27 38.73 -11.50
CA GLY A 28 -5.60 39.09 -12.76
C GLY A 28 -5.65 37.98 -13.82
N VAL A 29 -5.44 36.72 -13.41
CA VAL A 29 -5.42 35.56 -14.32
C VAL A 29 -6.82 35.25 -14.88
N LEU A 30 -7.87 35.48 -14.09
CA LEU A 30 -9.26 35.29 -14.53
C LEU A 30 -9.78 36.37 -15.49
N ARG A 31 -9.13 37.55 -15.56
CA ARG A 31 -9.58 38.67 -16.39
C ARG A 31 -8.80 38.85 -17.71
N PHE A 32 -7.59 38.30 -17.81
CA PHE A 32 -6.68 38.51 -18.95
C PHE A 32 -6.00 37.23 -19.48
N GLY A 33 -6.46 36.05 -19.08
CA GLY A 33 -5.94 34.78 -19.63
C GLY A 33 -6.26 34.60 -21.13
N PRO A 34 -5.40 33.90 -21.89
CA PRO A 34 -5.57 33.71 -23.32
C PRO A 34 -6.80 32.82 -23.64
N ALA A 35 -7.50 33.14 -24.72
CA ALA A 35 -8.71 32.43 -25.14
C ALA A 35 -8.41 30.96 -25.53
N PRO A 36 -9.36 30.03 -25.30
CA PRO A 36 -9.15 28.62 -25.61
C PRO A 36 -9.13 28.36 -27.12
N VAL A 37 -8.17 27.56 -27.56
CA VAL A 37 -8.02 27.09 -28.94
C VAL A 37 -9.14 26.10 -29.26
N THR A 38 -9.92 26.41 -30.31
CA THR A 38 -10.96 25.53 -30.84
C THR A 38 -10.32 24.41 -31.66
N THR A 39 -10.41 23.17 -31.19
CA THR A 39 -9.98 21.98 -31.93
C THR A 39 -10.96 21.68 -33.06
N ARG A 40 -10.46 21.78 -34.30
CA ARG A 40 -11.17 21.41 -35.52
C ARG A 40 -11.13 19.89 -35.69
N THR A 41 -12.30 19.26 -35.74
CA THR A 41 -12.46 17.83 -35.99
C THR A 41 -11.98 17.50 -37.41
N VAL A 42 -11.02 16.58 -37.55
CA VAL A 42 -10.62 16.00 -38.83
C VAL A 42 -11.11 14.57 -38.89
N ALA A 43 -11.85 14.25 -39.95
CA ALA A 43 -12.44 12.95 -40.22
C ALA A 43 -11.38 11.86 -40.42
N ALA A 44 -11.68 10.66 -39.93
CA ALA A 44 -10.87 9.46 -40.08
C ALA A 44 -10.76 9.04 -41.54
N VAL A 45 -9.52 8.83 -42.02
CA VAL A 45 -9.22 8.13 -43.27
C VAL A 45 -8.67 6.75 -42.92
N SER A 46 -9.39 5.72 -43.33
CA SER A 46 -8.98 4.32 -43.27
C SER A 46 -7.76 4.06 -44.16
N ALA A 47 -6.70 3.48 -43.61
CA ALA A 47 -5.60 2.91 -44.38
C ALA A 47 -5.54 1.40 -44.16
N ARG A 48 -5.68 0.66 -45.26
CA ARG A 48 -5.44 -0.78 -45.39
C ARG A 48 -3.94 -1.08 -45.25
N GLY A 49 -3.66 -2.29 -44.77
CA GLY A 49 -2.37 -2.69 -44.22
C GLY A 49 -1.25 -2.97 -45.20
N VAL A 50 -0.08 -3.19 -44.61
CA VAL A 50 1.06 -3.92 -45.18
C VAL A 50 1.79 -4.59 -44.00
N ALA A 51 2.05 -5.89 -44.12
CA ALA A 51 2.85 -6.68 -43.18
C ALA A 51 4.34 -6.64 -43.58
N PRO A 52 5.30 -6.77 -42.65
CA PRO A 52 6.67 -7.12 -42.99
C PRO A 52 6.99 -8.58 -42.60
N ALA A 53 7.66 -9.26 -43.53
CA ALA A 53 8.24 -10.60 -43.39
C ALA A 53 9.61 -10.55 -42.64
N PRO A 54 10.14 -11.68 -42.16
CA PRO A 54 11.27 -11.70 -41.22
C PRO A 54 12.62 -11.74 -41.95
N VAL A 55 13.65 -11.16 -41.33
CA VAL A 55 15.06 -11.36 -41.71
C VAL A 55 15.78 -12.03 -40.55
N ALA A 56 16.53 -13.08 -40.88
CA ALA A 56 17.30 -13.88 -39.95
C ALA A 56 18.81 -13.69 -40.18
N THR A 57 19.55 -13.81 -39.07
CA THR A 57 20.91 -14.35 -38.92
C THR A 57 22.10 -13.46 -39.31
N THR A 58 22.98 -13.17 -38.35
CA THR A 58 24.31 -13.82 -38.21
C THR A 58 25.09 -13.29 -36.99
N ALA A 59 25.88 -14.17 -36.38
CA ALA A 59 26.63 -14.00 -35.15
C ALA A 59 28.14 -13.89 -35.40
N GLY A 60 28.87 -13.26 -34.47
CA GLY A 60 30.31 -13.44 -34.22
C GLY A 60 31.14 -12.14 -34.15
N PRO A 61 32.34 -12.14 -33.52
CA PRO A 61 32.56 -12.33 -32.08
C PRO A 61 33.42 -11.24 -31.38
N ALA A 62 33.40 -11.30 -30.05
CA ALA A 62 34.25 -10.80 -28.94
C ALA A 62 35.54 -9.92 -29.14
N ARG A 63 35.60 -8.84 -28.32
CA ARG A 63 36.64 -8.29 -27.37
C ARG A 63 38.16 -8.42 -27.70
N PRO A 64 39.07 -7.53 -27.19
CA PRO A 64 39.25 -7.14 -25.76
C PRO A 64 39.56 -5.63 -25.50
N ALA A 65 39.11 -5.06 -24.37
CA ALA A 65 39.86 -4.72 -23.15
C ALA A 65 41.08 -3.78 -23.31
N SER A 66 41.01 -2.61 -22.66
CA SER A 66 42.18 -1.82 -22.26
C SER A 66 41.90 -1.11 -20.94
N THR A 67 42.75 -1.44 -19.98
CA THR A 67 43.00 -0.93 -18.63
C THR A 67 43.51 0.51 -18.62
N SER A 68 43.18 1.30 -17.58
CA SER A 68 44.13 1.85 -16.59
C SER A 68 43.62 3.15 -15.93
N ALA A 69 43.53 3.12 -14.59
CA ALA A 69 43.69 4.30 -13.72
C ALA A 69 45.20 4.56 -13.49
N PRO A 70 45.65 5.72 -12.96
CA PRO A 70 45.47 6.02 -11.53
C PRO A 70 45.17 7.49 -11.17
N ALA A 71 44.83 7.65 -9.89
CA ALA A 71 44.47 8.86 -9.17
C ALA A 71 45.50 10.00 -9.15
N THR A 72 45.02 11.23 -8.94
CA THR A 72 45.76 12.24 -8.16
C THR A 72 44.77 13.19 -7.49
N ALA A 73 44.79 13.21 -6.16
CA ALA A 73 44.11 14.21 -5.35
C ALA A 73 44.86 15.55 -5.44
N THR A 74 44.15 16.66 -5.63
CA THR A 74 44.61 17.99 -5.21
C THR A 74 43.40 18.80 -4.78
N ALA A 75 43.35 19.17 -3.51
CA ALA A 75 42.42 20.13 -2.97
C ALA A 75 42.94 21.54 -3.25
N THR A 76 42.12 22.40 -3.85
CA THR A 76 42.25 23.86 -3.77
C THR A 76 40.87 24.48 -3.90
N ALA A 77 40.45 25.16 -2.84
CA ALA A 77 39.28 26.02 -2.82
C ALA A 77 39.64 27.41 -3.40
N THR A 78 38.88 27.88 -4.39
CA THR A 78 38.64 29.31 -4.66
C THR A 78 37.32 29.46 -5.42
N ALA A 79 36.60 30.54 -5.10
CA ALA A 79 35.22 30.81 -5.45
C ALA A 79 35.01 31.41 -6.86
N ASN A 80 33.81 31.15 -7.39
CA ASN A 80 33.00 31.84 -8.41
C ASN A 80 33.48 31.87 -9.87
N ASP A 81 32.76 31.21 -10.79
CA ASP A 81 31.86 31.83 -11.79
C ASP A 81 31.15 30.74 -12.64
N ASP A 82 29.99 31.09 -13.21
CA ASP A 82 28.98 30.29 -13.92
C ASP A 82 29.46 29.27 -14.98
N THR A 83 28.98 28.01 -14.93
CA THR A 83 28.74 27.12 -16.10
C THR A 83 27.94 25.86 -15.74
N ASP A 84 26.90 25.55 -16.54
CA ASP A 84 26.22 24.26 -16.76
C ASP A 84 26.03 23.30 -15.57
N ASP A 85 24.84 23.35 -14.98
CA ASP A 85 24.36 22.36 -14.00
C ASP A 85 23.69 21.18 -14.74
N ASP A 86 24.48 20.45 -15.54
CA ASP A 86 24.18 19.07 -15.97
C ASP A 86 24.69 18.10 -14.89
N GLN A 87 24.38 18.38 -13.61
CA GLN A 87 24.54 17.39 -12.55
C GLN A 87 23.45 16.34 -12.77
N PRO A 88 23.80 15.04 -12.87
CA PRO A 88 22.80 14.00 -12.75
C PRO A 88 22.03 14.29 -11.46
N VAL A 89 20.70 14.33 -11.55
CA VAL A 89 19.87 14.29 -10.35
C VAL A 89 20.27 12.98 -9.66
N GLU A 90 21.10 13.07 -8.63
CA GLU A 90 21.33 11.94 -7.73
C GLU A 90 20.00 11.73 -7.01
N LEU A 91 19.15 10.92 -7.62
CA LEU A 91 18.09 10.25 -6.91
C LEU A 91 18.79 9.53 -5.76
N ASP A 92 18.41 9.86 -4.52
CA ASP A 92 18.90 9.19 -3.33
C ASP A 92 18.43 7.73 -3.36
N ALA A 93 19.13 6.93 -4.16
CA ALA A 93 18.90 5.51 -4.36
C ALA A 93 19.53 4.68 -3.24
N SER A 94 19.92 5.31 -2.11
CA SER A 94 20.65 4.63 -1.03
C SER A 94 19.86 3.50 -0.37
N ALA A 95 18.54 3.43 -0.59
CA ALA A 95 17.67 2.35 -0.12
C ALA A 95 17.46 1.20 -1.14
N TRP A 96 17.82 1.36 -2.42
CA TRP A 96 17.65 0.31 -3.43
C TRP A 96 18.84 -0.66 -3.42
N PRO A 97 18.65 -1.99 -3.38
CA PRO A 97 19.77 -2.92 -3.32
C PRO A 97 20.58 -2.93 -4.63
N ASP A 98 21.91 -2.87 -4.52
CA ASP A 98 22.83 -2.88 -5.68
C ASP A 98 22.70 -4.14 -6.56
N ASP A 99 22.27 -5.26 -5.96
CA ASP A 99 22.10 -6.56 -6.61
C ASP A 99 20.64 -6.86 -7.00
N ALA A 100 19.72 -5.92 -6.79
CA ALA A 100 18.33 -6.03 -7.22
C ALA A 100 18.14 -5.68 -8.71
N PRO A 101 17.05 -6.16 -9.35
CA PRO A 101 16.62 -5.62 -10.64
C PRO A 101 16.40 -4.10 -10.55
N THR A 102 16.54 -3.39 -11.68
CA THR A 102 16.29 -1.94 -11.68
C THR A 102 14.82 -1.64 -11.35
N PRO A 103 14.49 -0.44 -10.83
CA PRO A 103 13.10 -0.03 -10.60
C PRO A 103 12.20 -0.22 -11.83
N GLU A 104 12.71 0.10 -13.04
CA GLU A 104 11.99 -0.11 -14.31
C GLU A 104 11.72 -1.59 -14.59
N GLN A 105 12.69 -2.47 -14.32
CA GLN A 105 12.53 -3.93 -14.48
C GLN A 105 11.51 -4.48 -13.49
N VAL A 106 11.52 -4.03 -12.24
CA VAL A 106 10.54 -4.42 -11.23
C VAL A 106 9.14 -3.97 -11.65
N PHE A 107 8.97 -2.69 -12.04
CA PHE A 107 7.69 -2.13 -12.45
C PHE A 107 7.12 -2.82 -13.69
N SER A 108 7.94 -3.03 -14.72
CA SER A 108 7.51 -3.66 -15.98
C SER A 108 7.11 -5.14 -15.81
N ALA A 109 7.64 -5.82 -14.79
CA ALA A 109 7.33 -7.22 -14.51
C ALA A 109 6.00 -7.44 -13.77
N GLN A 110 5.36 -6.39 -13.24
CA GLN A 110 4.21 -6.51 -12.33
C GLN A 110 3.02 -7.30 -12.90
N PRO A 111 2.56 -7.09 -14.15
CA PRO A 111 1.42 -7.84 -14.69
C PRO A 111 1.65 -9.36 -14.71
N ASP A 112 2.86 -9.79 -15.03
CA ASP A 112 3.22 -11.22 -15.05
C ASP A 112 3.41 -11.77 -13.62
N ARG A 113 3.96 -10.98 -12.69
CA ARG A 113 4.06 -11.34 -11.26
C ARG A 113 2.68 -11.57 -10.64
N VAL A 114 1.73 -10.67 -10.85
CA VAL A 114 0.35 -10.82 -10.36
C VAL A 114 -0.29 -12.07 -10.96
N ARG A 115 -0.16 -12.29 -12.29
CA ARG A 115 -0.69 -13.49 -12.95
C ARG A 115 -0.09 -14.77 -12.39
N ALA A 116 1.22 -14.81 -12.17
CA ALA A 116 1.91 -15.94 -11.58
C ALA A 116 1.44 -16.22 -10.14
N SER A 117 1.25 -15.18 -9.33
CA SER A 117 0.72 -15.29 -7.96
C SER A 117 -0.70 -15.84 -7.94
N LEU A 118 -1.58 -15.32 -8.80
CA LEU A 118 -2.95 -15.83 -8.95
C LEU A 118 -2.98 -17.30 -9.40
N ALA A 119 -2.10 -17.70 -10.31
CA ALA A 119 -2.03 -19.07 -10.81
C ALA A 119 -1.56 -20.08 -9.73
N ARG A 120 -0.87 -19.62 -8.68
CA ARG A 120 -0.47 -20.45 -7.54
C ARG A 120 -1.58 -20.64 -6.51
N LEU A 121 -2.67 -19.86 -6.57
CA LEU A 121 -3.78 -20.03 -5.64
C LEU A 121 -4.41 -21.41 -5.81
N ALA A 122 -4.60 -22.10 -4.69
CA ALA A 122 -5.30 -23.37 -4.65
C ALA A 122 -6.77 -23.14 -5.03
N LYS A 123 -7.34 -24.13 -5.75
CA LYS A 123 -8.73 -24.07 -6.20
C LYS A 123 -9.71 -24.06 -5.01
N ARG A 124 -10.89 -23.48 -5.21
CA ARG A 124 -11.98 -23.53 -4.22
C ARG A 124 -12.40 -24.97 -3.96
N ARG A 125 -12.92 -25.21 -2.76
CA ARG A 125 -13.58 -26.47 -2.40
C ARG A 125 -15.09 -26.29 -2.58
N PRO A 126 -15.72 -26.87 -3.61
CA PRO A 126 -17.16 -26.69 -3.85
C PRO A 126 -17.99 -27.19 -2.67
N GLY A 127 -19.12 -26.54 -2.41
CA GLY A 127 -20.04 -26.88 -1.31
C GLY A 127 -19.55 -26.51 0.09
N LYS A 128 -18.42 -25.81 0.20
CA LYS A 128 -17.91 -25.23 1.45
C LYS A 128 -17.59 -23.76 1.23
N THR A 129 -17.84 -22.92 2.23
CA THR A 129 -17.28 -21.57 2.27
C THR A 129 -15.75 -21.69 2.33
N ASN A 130 -15.05 -21.07 1.40
CA ASN A 130 -13.60 -20.88 1.45
C ASN A 130 -13.29 -19.45 1.90
N VAL A 131 -12.13 -19.25 2.50
CA VAL A 131 -11.60 -17.91 2.80
C VAL A 131 -10.35 -17.73 1.96
N TYR A 132 -10.40 -16.75 1.06
CA TYR A 132 -9.24 -16.29 0.31
C TYR A 132 -8.76 -14.97 0.88
N ALA A 133 -7.45 -14.83 1.02
CA ALA A 133 -6.85 -13.63 1.57
C ALA A 133 -6.03 -12.89 0.51
N ILE A 134 -6.07 -11.55 0.57
CA ILE A 134 -5.05 -10.69 0.00
C ILE A 134 -4.40 -9.96 1.18
N ALA A 135 -3.09 -10.12 1.32
CA ALA A 135 -2.28 -9.32 2.24
C ALA A 135 -1.64 -8.19 1.44
N PHE A 136 -1.70 -6.97 1.94
CA PHE A 136 -1.16 -5.77 1.30
C PHE A 136 -0.23 -5.07 2.30
N ALA A 137 1.07 -5.14 2.07
CA ALA A 137 2.11 -4.40 2.82
C ALA A 137 2.55 -3.19 1.99
N GLY A 138 2.01 -2.02 2.33
CA GLY A 138 2.03 -0.84 1.46
C GLY A 138 3.31 -0.02 1.47
N ASP A 139 4.06 -0.02 2.56
CA ASP A 139 5.30 0.75 2.69
C ASP A 139 6.51 -0.19 2.72
N GLY A 140 7.45 0.02 1.80
CA GLY A 140 8.69 -0.74 1.68
C GLY A 140 9.86 -0.22 2.51
N SER A 141 9.71 0.90 3.22
CA SER A 141 10.75 1.49 4.06
C SER A 141 10.88 0.79 5.42
N GLU A 142 9.83 0.12 5.91
CA GLU A 142 9.87 -0.66 7.16
C GLU A 142 9.43 -2.12 7.01
N ASP A 143 10.22 -3.02 7.59
CA ASP A 143 9.96 -4.47 7.54
C ASP A 143 8.69 -4.91 8.28
N VAL A 144 8.16 -4.07 9.18
CA VAL A 144 6.97 -4.35 9.99
C VAL A 144 5.77 -4.77 9.13
N PHE A 145 5.56 -4.12 7.98
CA PHE A 145 4.41 -4.38 7.12
C PHE A 145 4.58 -5.68 6.33
N ARG A 146 5.78 -5.93 5.76
CA ARG A 146 6.16 -7.24 5.18
C ARG A 146 5.93 -8.35 6.19
N ASN A 147 6.42 -8.18 7.42
CA ASN A 147 6.34 -9.18 8.47
C ASN A 147 4.89 -9.59 8.77
N GLU A 148 3.96 -8.63 8.82
CA GLU A 148 2.54 -8.89 9.02
C GLU A 148 1.89 -9.57 7.80
N ALA A 149 2.17 -9.09 6.59
CA ALA A 149 1.59 -9.65 5.37
C ALA A 149 2.02 -11.11 5.14
N GLU A 150 3.31 -11.42 5.29
CA GLU A 150 3.80 -12.79 5.22
C GLU A 150 3.31 -13.64 6.39
N TYR A 151 3.15 -13.06 7.58
CA TYR A 151 2.62 -13.79 8.73
C TYR A 151 1.15 -14.17 8.52
N LEU A 152 0.34 -13.29 7.92
CA LEU A 152 -1.03 -13.63 7.55
C LEU A 152 -1.09 -14.86 6.66
N ASP A 153 -0.23 -14.97 5.64
CA ASP A 153 -0.19 -16.17 4.79
C ASP A 153 0.14 -17.43 5.60
N ARG A 154 1.15 -17.36 6.48
CA ARG A 154 1.52 -18.49 7.37
C ARG A 154 0.36 -18.89 8.27
N LEU A 155 -0.35 -17.92 8.84
CA LEU A 155 -1.49 -18.12 9.72
C LEU A 155 -2.66 -18.76 8.96
N MET A 156 -3.01 -18.25 7.79
CA MET A 156 -4.08 -18.77 6.93
C MET A 156 -3.79 -20.21 6.49
N THR A 157 -2.54 -20.48 6.12
CA THR A 157 -2.07 -21.79 5.68
C THR A 157 -2.11 -22.81 6.83
N LYS A 158 -1.49 -22.49 7.98
CA LYS A 158 -1.25 -23.46 9.05
C LYS A 158 -2.41 -23.59 10.01
N ARG A 159 -3.08 -22.48 10.35
CA ARG A 159 -4.12 -22.43 11.39
C ARG A 159 -5.52 -22.42 10.81
N PHE A 160 -5.79 -21.62 9.79
CA PHE A 160 -7.14 -21.51 9.21
C PHE A 160 -7.42 -22.51 8.08
N ALA A 161 -6.55 -23.51 7.90
CA ALA A 161 -6.72 -24.60 6.94
C ALA A 161 -7.10 -24.11 5.52
N SER A 162 -6.48 -22.99 5.12
CA SER A 162 -6.59 -22.34 3.81
C SER A 162 -5.23 -22.34 3.07
N PRO A 163 -4.53 -23.49 2.97
CA PRO A 163 -3.22 -23.53 2.31
C PRO A 163 -3.34 -23.11 0.84
N GLY A 164 -2.49 -22.15 0.44
CA GLY A 164 -2.50 -21.62 -0.93
C GLY A 164 -3.72 -20.75 -1.26
N HIS A 165 -4.45 -20.23 -0.27
CA HIS A 165 -5.57 -19.29 -0.48
C HIS A 165 -5.19 -17.83 -0.19
N THR A 166 -3.92 -17.53 0.05
CA THR A 166 -3.43 -16.15 0.25
C THR A 166 -2.63 -15.68 -0.96
N LEU A 167 -2.88 -14.45 -1.40
CA LEU A 167 -2.02 -13.71 -2.31
C LEU A 167 -1.39 -12.55 -1.54
N VAL A 168 -0.07 -12.49 -1.49
CA VAL A 168 0.68 -11.41 -0.85
C VAL A 168 1.08 -10.39 -1.90
N LEU A 169 0.70 -9.13 -1.68
CA LEU A 169 1.17 -7.93 -2.35
C LEU A 169 2.06 -7.20 -1.36
N GLU A 170 3.30 -6.90 -1.74
CA GLU A 170 4.30 -6.42 -0.79
C GLU A 170 5.28 -5.46 -1.44
N ASN A 171 5.47 -4.31 -0.79
CA ASN A 171 6.59 -3.42 -1.06
C ASN A 171 7.67 -3.71 -0.04
N ASN A 172 8.85 -4.13 -0.51
CA ASN A 172 10.04 -4.28 0.29
C ASN A 172 11.28 -4.52 -0.61
N PRO A 173 12.44 -3.90 -0.35
CA PRO A 173 13.67 -4.12 -1.10
C PRO A 173 14.09 -5.60 -1.21
N ALA A 174 13.84 -6.41 -0.18
CA ALA A 174 14.24 -7.81 -0.14
C ALA A 174 13.37 -8.73 -1.00
N THR A 175 12.19 -8.28 -1.45
CA THR A 175 11.19 -9.14 -2.10
C THR A 175 10.75 -8.67 -3.48
N LEU A 176 11.46 -7.70 -4.07
CA LEU A 176 11.27 -7.14 -5.42
C LEU A 176 11.15 -8.20 -6.54
N SER A 177 11.77 -9.37 -6.35
CA SER A 177 11.72 -10.49 -7.28
C SER A 177 10.79 -11.63 -6.89
N THR A 178 10.16 -11.57 -5.72
CA THR A 178 9.40 -12.67 -5.12
C THR A 178 7.90 -12.38 -5.10
N TYR A 179 7.51 -11.21 -4.59
CA TYR A 179 6.12 -10.79 -4.50
C TYR A 179 5.80 -9.72 -5.56
N PRO A 180 4.56 -9.68 -6.09
CA PRO A 180 4.08 -8.48 -6.76
C PRO A 180 4.04 -7.31 -5.76
N LEU A 181 4.31 -6.11 -6.24
CA LEU A 181 4.26 -4.89 -5.43
C LEU A 181 2.86 -4.67 -4.87
N ALA A 182 2.79 -4.18 -3.65
CA ALA A 182 1.61 -3.57 -3.09
C ALA A 182 1.40 -2.22 -3.78
N SER A 183 0.56 -2.21 -4.81
CA SER A 183 0.17 -1.00 -5.53
C SER A 183 -1.31 -0.99 -5.81
N TRP A 184 -1.87 0.20 -6.03
CA TRP A 184 -3.23 0.39 -6.52
C TRP A 184 -3.58 -0.56 -7.68
N THR A 185 -2.76 -0.51 -8.74
CA THR A 185 -2.96 -1.29 -9.97
C THR A 185 -2.91 -2.79 -9.70
N ASN A 186 -1.97 -3.25 -8.87
CA ASN A 186 -1.85 -4.67 -8.55
C ASN A 186 -2.95 -5.16 -7.62
N LEU A 187 -3.45 -4.33 -6.70
CA LEU A 187 -4.59 -4.66 -5.84
C LEU A 187 -5.84 -4.89 -6.69
N GLU A 188 -6.14 -3.98 -7.62
CA GLU A 188 -7.27 -4.13 -8.54
C GLU A 188 -7.12 -5.38 -9.43
N ALA A 189 -5.92 -5.61 -9.98
CA ALA A 189 -5.65 -6.80 -10.79
C ALA A 189 -5.76 -8.11 -9.97
N ALA A 190 -5.28 -8.11 -8.73
CA ALA A 190 -5.37 -9.25 -7.82
C ALA A 190 -6.83 -9.55 -7.44
N LEU A 191 -7.64 -8.54 -7.12
CA LEU A 191 -9.06 -8.69 -6.84
C LEU A 191 -9.83 -9.17 -8.08
N THR A 192 -9.54 -8.63 -9.26
CA THR A 192 -10.13 -9.08 -10.53
C THR A 192 -9.80 -10.55 -10.79
N GLY A 193 -8.54 -10.93 -10.61
CA GLY A 193 -8.10 -12.31 -10.78
C GLY A 193 -8.71 -13.26 -9.75
N LEU A 194 -8.72 -12.86 -8.48
CA LEU A 194 -9.23 -13.65 -7.38
C LEU A 194 -10.73 -13.93 -7.52
N SER A 195 -11.51 -12.96 -8.03
CA SER A 195 -12.94 -13.14 -8.31
C SER A 195 -13.25 -14.28 -9.30
N LYS A 196 -12.24 -14.72 -10.08
CA LYS A 196 -12.33 -15.85 -11.02
C LYS A 196 -11.85 -17.17 -10.41
N VAL A 197 -11.11 -17.13 -9.30
CA VAL A 197 -10.57 -18.29 -8.58
C VAL A 197 -11.54 -18.77 -7.49
N MET A 198 -12.10 -17.82 -6.74
CA MET A 198 -13.13 -18.06 -5.72
C MET A 198 -14.54 -17.96 -6.33
N ASP A 199 -15.56 -18.33 -5.56
CA ASP A 199 -16.96 -18.02 -5.87
C ASP A 199 -17.38 -16.77 -5.06
N PRO A 200 -17.54 -15.59 -5.68
CA PRO A 200 -17.80 -14.34 -4.96
C PRO A 200 -19.13 -14.32 -4.19
N LYS A 201 -20.05 -15.25 -4.47
CA LYS A 201 -21.35 -15.38 -3.78
C LYS A 201 -21.26 -16.27 -2.53
N GLU A 202 -20.31 -17.20 -2.51
CA GLU A 202 -20.20 -18.25 -1.51
C GLU A 202 -18.93 -18.20 -0.66
N ASP A 203 -17.82 -17.73 -1.22
CA ASP A 203 -16.54 -17.64 -0.53
C ASP A 203 -16.37 -16.24 0.07
N VAL A 204 -15.50 -16.13 1.07
CA VAL A 204 -15.18 -14.88 1.77
C VAL A 204 -13.83 -14.37 1.28
N LEU A 205 -13.78 -13.09 0.93
CA LEU A 205 -12.53 -12.35 0.74
C LEU A 205 -12.08 -11.77 2.08
N LEU A 206 -10.83 -11.99 2.47
CA LEU A 206 -10.14 -11.26 3.52
C LEU A 206 -9.11 -10.33 2.88
N LEU A 207 -9.30 -9.02 2.94
CA LEU A 207 -8.27 -8.04 2.62
C LEU A 207 -7.64 -7.54 3.92
N TYR A 208 -6.34 -7.70 4.07
CA TYR A 208 -5.56 -7.16 5.18
C TYR A 208 -4.55 -6.16 4.64
N VAL A 209 -4.74 -4.88 4.99
CA VAL A 209 -3.87 -3.78 4.58
C VAL A 209 -3.06 -3.35 5.79
N ALA A 210 -1.74 -3.30 5.66
CA ALA A 210 -0.81 -2.81 6.67
C ALA A 210 0.15 -1.80 6.04
N THR A 211 0.11 -0.56 6.50
CA THR A 211 0.94 0.55 6.03
C THR A 211 0.78 1.77 6.97
N HIS A 212 1.48 2.87 6.72
CA HIS A 212 1.20 4.16 7.36
C HIS A 212 -0.08 4.78 6.81
N GLY A 213 -0.66 5.71 7.59
CA GLY A 213 -1.85 6.44 7.20
C GLY A 213 -1.75 7.93 7.51
N GLY A 214 -2.30 8.76 6.63
CA GLY A 214 -2.38 10.20 6.77
C GLY A 214 -3.65 10.64 7.52
N SER A 215 -3.63 11.85 8.10
CA SER A 215 -4.81 12.43 8.77
C SER A 215 -5.97 12.75 7.81
N ASP A 216 -5.69 12.73 6.51
CA ASP A 216 -6.65 12.79 5.40
C ASP A 216 -7.20 11.41 5.00
N HIS A 217 -6.85 10.37 5.75
CA HIS A 217 -7.21 8.96 5.51
C HIS A 217 -6.58 8.35 4.25
N SER A 218 -5.52 8.96 3.71
CA SER A 218 -4.66 8.29 2.73
C SER A 218 -3.90 7.14 3.39
N LEU A 219 -3.65 6.08 2.63
CA LEU A 219 -2.78 4.96 2.97
C LEU A 219 -1.50 5.09 2.16
N LEU A 220 -0.37 4.99 2.84
CA LEU A 220 0.93 5.07 2.19
C LEU A 220 1.14 3.86 1.29
N VAL A 221 1.50 4.12 0.05
CA VAL A 221 1.92 3.12 -0.93
C VAL A 221 3.27 3.55 -1.45
N ASP A 222 4.33 2.92 -0.96
CA ASP A 222 5.70 3.31 -1.25
C ASP A 222 6.61 2.13 -1.53
N MET A 223 7.41 2.27 -2.60
CA MET A 223 8.54 1.41 -2.92
C MET A 223 9.55 2.26 -3.69
N ASP A 224 10.08 3.28 -3.05
CA ASP A 224 11.03 4.21 -3.67
C ASP A 224 12.17 3.48 -4.40
N PRO A 225 12.56 3.93 -5.61
CA PRO A 225 12.08 5.13 -6.33
C PRO A 225 10.95 4.84 -7.33
N ILE A 226 10.18 3.75 -7.18
CA ILE A 226 9.07 3.44 -8.09
C ILE A 226 7.90 4.38 -7.80
N PRO A 227 7.40 5.14 -8.79
CA PRO A 227 6.31 6.10 -8.58
C PRO A 227 4.97 5.37 -8.45
N LEU A 228 4.60 4.98 -7.23
CA LEU A 228 3.32 4.32 -6.93
C LEU A 228 2.26 5.33 -6.48
N ASP A 229 1.02 5.09 -6.90
CA ASP A 229 -0.13 5.88 -6.45
C ASP A 229 -0.51 5.50 -5.01
N GLN A 230 -0.78 6.53 -4.20
CA GLN A 230 -1.34 6.38 -2.86
C GLN A 230 -2.76 5.81 -2.93
N LEU A 231 -3.23 5.25 -1.82
CA LEU A 231 -4.55 4.63 -1.71
C LEU A 231 -5.44 5.45 -0.78
N ASP A 232 -6.55 6.01 -1.25
CA ASP A 232 -7.50 6.69 -0.37
C ASP A 232 -8.80 5.88 -0.10
N VAL A 233 -9.72 6.49 0.65
CA VAL A 233 -10.99 5.88 1.06
C VAL A 233 -11.94 5.65 -0.11
N ASP A 234 -12.08 6.64 -1.00
CA ASP A 234 -12.98 6.55 -2.15
C ASP A 234 -12.44 5.54 -3.15
N ASP A 235 -11.14 5.59 -3.34
CA ASP A 235 -10.32 4.64 -4.06
C ASP A 235 -10.63 3.17 -3.69
N LEU A 236 -10.41 2.76 -2.44
CA LEU A 236 -10.64 1.38 -2.03
C LEU A 236 -12.12 0.98 -2.12
N ALA A 237 -13.04 1.90 -1.81
CA ALA A 237 -14.48 1.67 -1.92
C ALA A 237 -14.90 1.44 -3.38
N ASP A 238 -14.37 2.23 -4.31
CA ASP A 238 -14.64 2.13 -5.74
C ASP A 238 -14.08 0.83 -6.33
N ILE A 239 -12.88 0.41 -5.93
CA ILE A 239 -12.36 -0.91 -6.27
C ILE A 239 -13.37 -1.98 -5.83
N PHE A 240 -13.83 -1.98 -4.58
CA PHE A 240 -14.79 -2.98 -4.13
C PHE A 240 -16.14 -2.92 -4.85
N ALA A 241 -16.64 -1.72 -5.18
CA ALA A 241 -17.88 -1.54 -5.91
C ALA A 241 -17.83 -2.13 -7.33
N ARG A 242 -16.64 -2.15 -7.95
CA ARG A 242 -16.41 -2.78 -9.26
C ARG A 242 -16.32 -4.31 -9.23
N HIS A 243 -16.25 -4.92 -8.05
CA HIS A 243 -16.03 -6.37 -7.89
C HIS A 243 -17.23 -7.10 -7.25
N PRO A 244 -17.51 -8.35 -7.64
CA PRO A 244 -18.72 -9.06 -7.24
C PRO A 244 -18.66 -9.73 -5.86
N PHE A 245 -17.73 -9.36 -4.98
CA PHE A 245 -17.55 -9.99 -3.67
C PHE A 245 -18.73 -9.66 -2.75
N ARG A 246 -19.56 -10.68 -2.46
CA ARG A 246 -20.67 -10.55 -1.52
C ARG A 246 -20.19 -10.58 -0.06
N TRP A 247 -19.24 -11.45 0.25
CA TRP A 247 -18.74 -11.64 1.60
C TRP A 247 -17.30 -11.17 1.72
N LYS A 248 -17.07 -10.15 2.54
CA LYS A 248 -15.78 -9.47 2.67
C LYS A 248 -15.44 -9.24 4.14
N VAL A 249 -14.18 -9.43 4.47
CA VAL A 249 -13.54 -8.96 5.70
C VAL A 249 -12.45 -8.00 5.25
N VAL A 250 -12.54 -6.74 5.66
CA VAL A 250 -11.57 -5.71 5.29
C VAL A 250 -10.94 -5.19 6.57
N VAL A 251 -9.63 -5.32 6.66
CA VAL A 251 -8.83 -4.90 7.81
C VAL A 251 -7.87 -3.83 7.33
N VAL A 252 -7.99 -2.62 7.87
CA VAL A 252 -7.12 -1.49 7.55
C VAL A 252 -6.28 -1.18 8.79
N ASN A 253 -5.04 -1.63 8.78
CA ASN A 253 -4.05 -1.39 9.83
C ASN A 253 -3.17 -0.20 9.44
N ALA A 254 -3.62 1.00 9.81
CA ALA A 254 -2.93 2.27 9.57
C ALA A 254 -3.41 3.37 10.54
N CYS A 255 -2.61 4.43 10.70
CA CYS A 255 -3.07 5.64 11.41
C CYS A 255 -4.32 6.22 10.73
N TYR A 256 -5.24 6.76 11.51
CA TYR A 256 -6.50 7.38 11.03
C TYR A 256 -7.42 6.45 10.22
N SER A 257 -7.17 5.13 10.26
CA SER A 257 -7.86 4.11 9.46
C SER A 257 -9.38 4.04 9.69
N GLY A 258 -9.88 4.52 10.83
CA GLY A 258 -11.31 4.65 11.09
C GLY A 258 -12.07 5.46 10.04
N GLY A 259 -11.38 6.32 9.28
CA GLY A 259 -11.94 7.04 8.14
C GLY A 259 -12.48 6.13 7.01
N PHE A 260 -12.01 4.89 6.92
CA PHE A 260 -12.46 3.91 5.92
C PHE A 260 -13.82 3.27 6.26
N VAL A 261 -14.20 3.22 7.54
CA VAL A 261 -15.40 2.49 8.01
C VAL A 261 -16.69 2.97 7.30
N PRO A 262 -16.99 4.29 7.20
CA PRO A 262 -18.25 4.75 6.62
C PRO A 262 -18.48 4.35 5.16
N LYS A 263 -17.39 4.19 4.39
CA LYS A 263 -17.42 3.91 2.94
C LYS A 263 -17.30 2.42 2.62
N LEU A 264 -16.68 1.64 3.51
CA LEU A 264 -16.51 0.19 3.32
C LEU A 264 -17.61 -0.65 3.99
N ARG A 265 -18.33 -0.11 4.97
CA ARG A 265 -19.43 -0.84 5.65
C ARG A 265 -20.58 -1.18 4.71
N GLY A 266 -21.29 -2.26 5.02
CA GLY A 266 -22.48 -2.69 4.27
C GLY A 266 -22.81 -4.16 4.51
N GLU A 267 -23.92 -4.63 3.92
CA GLU A 267 -24.32 -6.04 3.97
C GLU A 267 -23.15 -6.95 3.55
N GLY A 268 -22.96 -8.05 4.28
CA GLY A 268 -21.93 -9.04 3.99
C GLY A 268 -20.50 -8.55 4.18
N THR A 269 -20.29 -7.40 4.82
CA THR A 269 -18.95 -6.83 5.03
C THR A 269 -18.64 -6.67 6.50
N LEU A 270 -17.48 -7.19 6.92
CA LEU A 270 -16.87 -6.92 8.22
C LEU A 270 -15.71 -5.94 7.99
N VAL A 271 -15.74 -4.77 8.61
CA VAL A 271 -14.65 -3.79 8.54
C VAL A 271 -13.99 -3.67 9.90
N MET A 272 -12.67 -3.75 9.97
CA MET A 272 -11.87 -3.54 11.18
C MET A 272 -10.74 -2.56 10.90
N THR A 273 -10.48 -1.67 11.85
CA THR A 273 -9.47 -0.61 11.72
C THR A 273 -8.63 -0.52 12.99
N SER A 274 -7.35 -0.20 12.85
CA SER A 274 -6.42 -0.13 13.97
C SER A 274 -6.54 1.15 14.79
N ALA A 275 -7.19 2.19 14.25
CA ALA A 275 -7.39 3.45 14.96
C ALA A 275 -8.73 4.12 14.58
N ARG A 276 -9.21 5.01 15.44
CA ARG A 276 -10.30 5.94 15.15
C ARG A 276 -9.87 6.97 14.10
N THR A 277 -10.87 7.56 13.42
CA THR A 277 -10.69 8.50 12.31
C THR A 277 -9.75 9.69 12.59
N ASP A 278 -9.61 10.14 13.83
CA ASP A 278 -8.76 11.27 14.25
C ASP A 278 -7.62 10.83 15.20
N ARG A 279 -7.26 9.54 15.18
CA ARG A 279 -6.24 8.94 16.05
C ARG A 279 -5.16 8.23 15.24
N THR A 280 -3.94 8.23 15.77
CA THR A 280 -2.84 7.39 15.28
C THR A 280 -2.96 5.95 15.80
N SER A 281 -2.32 5.01 15.12
CA SER A 281 -1.99 3.67 15.62
C SER A 281 -0.49 3.56 15.91
N PHE A 282 -0.04 2.48 16.56
CA PHE A 282 1.32 2.38 17.10
C PHE A 282 2.07 1.09 16.71
N GLY A 283 3.40 1.13 16.85
CA GLY A 283 4.29 -0.01 16.59
C GLY A 283 4.72 -0.17 15.14
N CYS A 284 4.72 0.89 14.33
CA CYS A 284 5.07 0.85 12.91
C CYS A 284 6.44 1.47 12.55
N GLY A 285 7.31 1.73 13.53
CA GLY A 285 8.64 2.29 13.24
C GLY A 285 9.67 1.22 12.86
N ALA A 286 10.82 1.64 12.33
CA ALA A 286 11.89 0.76 11.81
C ALA A 286 12.38 -0.32 12.80
N ASP A 287 12.36 -0.05 14.11
CA ASP A 287 12.76 -1.02 15.16
C ASP A 287 11.63 -2.00 15.56
N SER A 288 10.45 -1.89 14.93
CA SER A 288 9.27 -2.68 15.28
C SER A 288 9.13 -3.90 14.38
N ASP A 289 9.09 -5.09 14.98
CA ASP A 289 8.83 -6.33 14.25
C ASP A 289 7.35 -6.46 13.82
N ILE A 290 6.44 -5.84 14.58
CA ILE A 290 4.99 -5.86 14.34
C ILE A 290 4.34 -4.59 14.92
N THR A 291 3.21 -4.18 14.35
CA THR A 291 2.35 -3.14 14.93
C THR A 291 1.61 -3.64 16.17
N TYR A 292 1.10 -2.72 16.99
CA TYR A 292 0.24 -3.06 18.13
C TYR A 292 -1.00 -3.82 17.68
N PHE A 293 -1.63 -3.37 16.59
CA PHE A 293 -2.82 -4.03 16.06
C PHE A 293 -2.50 -5.40 15.44
N GLY A 294 -1.40 -5.50 14.71
CA GLY A 294 -0.89 -6.77 14.20
C GLY A 294 -0.61 -7.77 15.33
N ARG A 295 0.05 -7.33 16.41
CA ARG A 295 0.28 -8.18 17.60
C ARG A 295 -1.05 -8.62 18.21
N ALA A 296 -1.93 -7.69 18.52
CA ALA A 296 -3.13 -7.98 19.30
C ALA A 296 -4.18 -8.77 18.51
N TRP A 297 -4.46 -8.37 17.26
CA TRP A 297 -5.48 -9.02 16.44
C TRP A 297 -4.91 -10.17 15.62
N LEU A 298 -3.93 -9.88 14.75
CA LEU A 298 -3.43 -10.84 13.76
C LEU A 298 -2.68 -12.00 14.44
N THR A 299 -1.89 -11.74 15.48
CA THR A 299 -1.16 -12.81 16.18
C THR A 299 -1.91 -13.35 17.38
N ASP A 300 -2.13 -12.53 18.41
CA ASP A 300 -2.57 -13.05 19.71
C ASP A 300 -4.05 -13.44 19.64
N GLY A 301 -4.89 -12.56 19.11
CA GLY A 301 -6.32 -12.78 18.88
C GLY A 301 -6.62 -13.98 17.99
N LEU A 302 -6.08 -14.01 16.77
CA LEU A 302 -6.34 -15.11 15.83
C LEU A 302 -5.66 -16.43 16.22
N ASN A 303 -4.63 -16.43 17.08
CA ASN A 303 -4.13 -17.66 17.71
C ASN A 303 -4.96 -18.11 18.92
N ALA A 304 -5.67 -17.20 19.58
CA ALA A 304 -6.57 -17.54 20.68
C ALA A 304 -7.91 -18.10 20.17
N THR A 305 -8.44 -17.57 19.07
CA THR A 305 -9.76 -17.95 18.53
C THR A 305 -9.77 -17.90 17.01
N SER A 306 -10.70 -18.64 16.38
CA SER A 306 -10.92 -18.55 14.93
C SER A 306 -11.98 -17.52 14.55
N ASP A 307 -12.63 -16.91 15.55
CA ASP A 307 -13.65 -15.90 15.37
C ASP A 307 -13.01 -14.51 15.27
N PHE A 308 -13.13 -13.89 14.10
CA PHE A 308 -12.52 -12.59 13.82
C PHE A 308 -13.06 -11.46 14.69
N VAL A 309 -14.36 -11.52 15.06
CA VAL A 309 -15.01 -10.51 15.91
C VAL A 309 -14.58 -10.70 17.36
N GLU A 310 -14.52 -11.96 17.83
CA GLU A 310 -14.01 -12.26 19.17
C GLU A 310 -12.52 -11.89 19.30
N ALA A 311 -11.70 -12.20 18.29
CA ALA A 311 -10.29 -11.81 18.24
C ALA A 311 -10.13 -10.28 18.31
N PHE A 312 -11.00 -9.53 17.64
CA PHE A 312 -11.00 -8.07 17.69
C PHE A 312 -11.36 -7.51 19.07
N GLY A 313 -12.33 -8.12 19.75
CA GLY A 313 -12.67 -7.76 21.14
C GLY A 313 -11.49 -7.95 22.11
N LYS A 314 -10.75 -9.06 21.97
CA LYS A 314 -9.50 -9.29 22.72
C LYS A 314 -8.45 -8.25 22.37
N ALA A 315 -8.25 -8.00 21.07
CA ALA A 315 -7.26 -7.05 20.59
C ALA A 315 -7.48 -5.64 21.15
N LYS A 316 -8.73 -5.14 21.17
CA LYS A 316 -9.06 -3.84 21.78
C LYS A 316 -8.67 -3.74 23.24
N THR A 317 -8.86 -4.82 23.99
CA THR A 317 -8.53 -4.86 25.42
C THR A 317 -7.03 -4.83 25.64
N GLU A 318 -6.27 -5.58 24.84
CA GLU A 318 -4.80 -5.64 24.91
C GLU A 318 -4.17 -4.31 24.49
N ILE A 319 -4.59 -3.76 23.35
CA ILE A 319 -4.10 -2.46 22.84
C ILE A 319 -4.34 -1.35 23.86
N ALA A 320 -5.56 -1.24 24.40
CA ALA A 320 -5.86 -0.21 25.40
C ALA A 320 -5.01 -0.36 26.68
N ALA A 321 -4.65 -1.59 27.06
CA ALA A 321 -3.77 -1.83 28.19
C ALA A 321 -2.32 -1.40 27.91
N TRP A 322 -1.79 -1.70 26.72
CA TRP A 322 -0.44 -1.28 26.31
C TRP A 322 -0.35 0.23 26.15
N GLU A 323 -1.31 0.86 25.47
CA GLU A 323 -1.34 2.31 25.29
C GLU A 323 -1.42 3.04 26.63
N LYS A 324 -2.24 2.56 27.56
CA LYS A 324 -2.30 3.11 28.92
C LYS A 324 -0.97 2.95 29.66
N LYS A 325 -0.32 1.79 29.55
CA LYS A 325 0.98 1.52 30.19
C LYS A 325 2.05 2.46 29.64
N ASP A 326 2.02 2.70 28.34
CA ASP A 326 3.04 3.49 27.63
C ASP A 326 2.65 4.98 27.54
N SER A 327 1.57 5.39 28.22
CA SER A 327 1.07 6.77 28.27
C SER A 327 0.79 7.39 26.90
N LEU A 328 0.33 6.55 25.97
CA LEU A 328 -0.08 6.96 24.62
C LEU A 328 -1.54 7.41 24.62
N GLU A 329 -1.87 8.32 23.71
CA GLU A 329 -3.26 8.62 23.42
C GLU A 329 -3.92 7.40 22.75
N ALA A 330 -5.05 6.95 23.29
CA ALA A 330 -5.65 5.69 22.86
C ALA A 330 -6.05 5.74 21.38
N SER A 331 -5.64 4.71 20.61
CA SER A 331 -5.96 4.60 19.19
C SER A 331 -7.45 4.34 18.94
N GLU A 332 -8.14 3.70 19.90
CA GLU A 332 -9.55 3.33 19.83
C GLU A 332 -9.93 2.53 18.55
N PRO A 333 -9.40 1.30 18.35
CA PRO A 333 -9.70 0.48 17.17
C PRO A 333 -11.21 0.33 16.94
N GLN A 334 -11.64 0.39 15.68
CA GLN A 334 -13.06 0.34 15.30
C GLN A 334 -13.43 -0.92 14.52
N ILE A 335 -14.68 -1.36 14.67
CA ILE A 335 -15.27 -2.50 13.97
C ILE A 335 -16.68 -2.14 13.52
N ASP A 336 -17.03 -2.54 12.30
CA ASP A 336 -18.38 -2.52 11.76
C ASP A 336 -18.72 -3.93 11.26
N VAL A 337 -19.84 -4.49 11.75
CA VAL A 337 -20.30 -5.83 11.41
C VAL A 337 -21.57 -5.70 10.58
N GLY A 338 -21.43 -5.79 9.27
CA GLY A 338 -22.54 -5.74 8.34
C GLY A 338 -23.49 -6.94 8.46
N GLU A 339 -24.73 -6.77 8.01
CA GLU A 339 -25.74 -7.82 8.07
C GLU A 339 -25.27 -9.11 7.37
N GLY A 340 -25.41 -10.26 8.04
CA GLY A 340 -25.13 -11.59 7.50
C GLY A 340 -23.67 -12.05 7.51
N ILE A 341 -22.68 -11.16 7.66
CA ILE A 341 -21.26 -11.55 7.58
C ILE A 341 -20.85 -12.43 8.76
N GLU A 342 -21.38 -12.16 9.95
CA GLU A 342 -21.06 -12.93 11.15
C GLU A 342 -21.57 -14.36 11.04
N GLU A 343 -22.79 -14.57 10.55
CA GLU A 343 -23.36 -15.90 10.29
C GLU A 343 -22.58 -16.64 9.20
N LYS A 344 -22.17 -15.93 8.14
CA LYS A 344 -21.36 -16.52 7.07
C LYS A 344 -20.01 -17.00 7.59
N LEU A 345 -19.34 -16.19 8.40
CA LEU A 345 -18.07 -16.55 9.03
C LEU A 345 -18.27 -17.69 10.05
N ALA A 346 -19.35 -17.68 10.83
CA ALA A 346 -19.68 -18.78 11.74
C ALA A 346 -19.93 -20.10 10.99
N ALA A 347 -20.59 -20.07 9.83
CA ALA A 347 -20.78 -21.23 8.98
C ALA A 347 -19.45 -21.77 8.43
N TRP A 348 -18.53 -20.88 8.03
CA TRP A 348 -17.17 -21.28 7.68
C TRP A 348 -16.43 -21.93 8.85
N ARG A 349 -16.47 -21.31 10.05
CA ARG A 349 -15.83 -21.82 11.26
C ARG A 349 -16.34 -23.21 11.68
N LYS A 350 -17.63 -23.50 11.50
CA LYS A 350 -18.17 -24.86 11.76
C LYS A 350 -17.49 -25.95 10.93
N GLY A 351 -17.01 -25.61 9.73
CA GLY A 351 -16.27 -26.52 8.86
C GLY A 351 -14.75 -26.49 9.03
N LEU A 352 -14.25 -25.54 9.84
CA LEU A 352 -12.82 -25.33 10.08
C LEU A 352 -12.29 -26.32 11.12
N LYS A 353 -11.22 -27.02 10.77
CA LYS A 353 -10.36 -27.70 11.75
C LYS A 353 -9.14 -26.80 11.98
N ALA A 354 -9.17 -26.01 13.03
CA ALA A 354 -8.08 -25.10 13.33
C ALA A 354 -6.79 -25.88 13.57
N GLY A 355 -5.72 -25.49 12.90
CA GLY A 355 -4.38 -26.01 13.15
C GLY A 355 -3.80 -25.49 14.47
N PRO A 356 -2.55 -25.87 14.78
CA PRO A 356 -1.86 -25.38 15.98
C PRO A 356 -1.71 -23.85 15.97
N VAL A 357 -1.38 -23.29 17.14
CA VAL A 357 -0.90 -21.90 17.23
C VAL A 357 0.31 -21.72 16.31
N VAL A 358 0.35 -20.59 15.61
CA VAL A 358 1.45 -20.20 14.72
C VAL A 358 2.22 -19.08 15.39
N PRO A 359 3.38 -19.35 16.01
CA PRO A 359 4.19 -18.30 16.62
C PRO A 359 4.55 -17.23 15.61
N PHE A 360 4.50 -15.97 16.03
CA PHE A 360 5.05 -14.88 15.24
C PHE A 360 6.58 -14.93 15.28
N SER A 361 7.18 -14.67 14.13
CA SER A 361 8.61 -14.46 13.93
C SER A 361 8.73 -13.44 12.82
N ALA A 362 9.42 -12.33 13.11
CA ALA A 362 9.92 -11.45 12.07
C ALA A 362 10.89 -12.20 11.17
N ARG A 363 11.06 -11.70 9.95
CA ARG A 363 11.98 -12.25 8.96
C ARG A 363 13.00 -11.23 8.52
#